data_AF-J3NUW2-F1
#
_entry.id   AF-J3NUW2-F1
#
_cell.length_a   1.000
_cell.length_b   1.000
_cell.length_c   1.000
_cell.angle_alpha   90.00
_cell.angle_beta   90.00
_cell.angle_gamma   90.00
#
_symmetry.space_group_name_H-M   'P 1'
#
loop_
_entity.id
_entity.type
_entity.pdbx_description
1 polymer ?
#
loop_
_entity_poly.entity_id
_entity_poly.type
_entity_poly.pdbx_seq_one_letter_code
_entity_poly.pdbx_strand_id
1 'polypeptide(L)'
;MGASTAGLLLLLPAAVLGAVHHMYVGNLAPPARAYSLRFDDVSHELAVVNNISASAPHAWIALNHDKSYLYGVSLQDPRIASYKVRGNGTDLALAGRLAFNGSCAGKTSAFVQASSLPPYRVYTAAWPGPEACGAALAVNSSGGGGTGAVTRNTQSWRYLAASGVHGLAFGRRDNELIYSADLNGDSVWTHKVDGPTGIVTELARLPVAKGSHPRHLAAHPNGTYLYVLMEAANRLTAYSLDAKTGVPTAEESSYYLLPKNITQTDKQYWSAEVMLSHNSRFLWATARAWVNTTNHGYVNGFLLDGDGRVAKHMFQEKTTTTGGYANAISPAPFGDEWAAMTDVPRGYVQMWRMTGRNETELGVEYTGAEAVAKVDIADGGCCANVVWYD
;
A
#
# COMPACT_ATOMS: atom_id res chain seq x y z
N MET A 1 -70.13 -12.74 22.93
CA MET A 1 -68.89 -12.00 23.25
C MET A 1 -67.75 -12.71 22.56
N GLY A 2 -66.88 -11.98 21.84
CA GLY A 2 -65.67 -12.53 21.24
C GLY A 2 -65.47 -12.12 19.78
N ALA A 3 -65.28 -10.83 19.51
CA ALA A 3 -64.77 -10.38 18.22
C ALA A 3 -63.24 -10.58 18.22
N SER A 4 -62.74 -11.41 17.29
CA SER A 4 -61.31 -11.65 17.10
C SER A 4 -60.72 -10.53 16.24
N THR A 5 -59.97 -9.62 16.86
CA THR A 5 -59.16 -8.61 16.16
C THR A 5 -57.89 -9.26 15.64
N ALA A 6 -57.77 -9.40 14.32
CA ALA A 6 -56.51 -9.76 13.67
C ALA A 6 -55.56 -8.55 13.72
N GLY A 7 -54.52 -8.64 14.53
CA GLY A 7 -53.45 -7.65 14.60
C GLY A 7 -52.56 -7.75 13.36
N LEU A 8 -52.52 -6.67 12.56
CA LEU A 8 -51.60 -6.52 11.46
C LEU A 8 -50.19 -6.28 12.05
N LEU A 9 -49.33 -7.29 12.00
CA LEU A 9 -47.92 -7.16 12.39
C LEU A 9 -47.20 -6.33 11.30
N LEU A 10 -46.99 -5.04 11.57
CA LEU A 10 -46.08 -4.20 10.80
C LEU A 10 -44.64 -4.68 11.04
N LEU A 11 -44.11 -5.44 10.09
CA LEU A 11 -42.67 -5.71 9.99
C LEU A 11 -41.97 -4.38 9.66
N LEU A 12 -41.35 -3.76 10.67
CA LEU A 12 -40.41 -2.68 10.44
C LEU A 12 -39.25 -3.22 9.59
N PRO A 13 -38.78 -2.50 8.56
CA PRO A 13 -37.59 -2.91 7.84
C PRO A 13 -36.43 -2.94 8.83
N ALA A 14 -35.73 -4.07 8.89
CA ALA A 14 -34.46 -4.15 9.60
C ALA A 14 -33.54 -3.08 9.00
N ALA A 15 -33.19 -2.07 9.78
CA ALA A 15 -32.14 -1.14 9.40
C ALA A 15 -30.86 -1.98 9.22
N VAL A 16 -30.40 -2.12 7.98
CA VAL A 16 -29.06 -2.62 7.71
C VAL A 16 -28.13 -1.56 8.27
N LEU A 17 -27.64 -1.76 9.50
CA LEU A 17 -26.63 -0.90 10.10
C LEU A 17 -25.35 -1.12 9.29
N GLY A 18 -24.96 -0.12 8.50
CA GLY A 18 -23.66 -0.10 7.82
C GLY A 18 -22.52 -0.23 8.82
N ALA A 19 -21.40 -0.77 8.34
CA ALA A 19 -20.19 -0.84 9.15
C ALA A 19 -19.41 0.48 9.01
N VAL A 20 -18.92 0.98 10.14
CA VAL A 20 -17.99 2.11 10.17
C VAL A 20 -16.59 1.56 10.27
N HIS A 21 -15.78 1.92 9.28
CA HIS A 21 -14.40 1.50 9.12
C HIS A 21 -13.45 2.64 9.45
N HIS A 22 -12.24 2.35 9.89
CA HIS A 22 -11.26 3.28 10.39
C HIS A 22 -9.93 3.07 9.68
N MET A 23 -9.22 4.16 9.45
CA MET A 23 -7.93 4.12 8.77
C MET A 23 -7.03 5.24 9.28
N TYR A 24 -5.72 5.03 9.12
CA TYR A 24 -4.71 6.05 9.37
C TYR A 24 -4.13 6.58 8.07
N VAL A 25 -3.75 7.86 8.08
CA VAL A 25 -3.17 8.56 6.94
C VAL A 25 -1.86 9.22 7.36
N GLY A 26 -0.80 8.93 6.62
CA GLY A 26 0.49 9.60 6.75
C GLY A 26 0.55 10.91 5.95
N ASN A 27 1.65 11.66 6.09
CA ASN A 27 1.85 12.94 5.42
C ASN A 27 3.30 13.07 4.90
N LEU A 28 3.51 13.71 3.75
CA LEU A 28 4.82 13.79 3.08
C LEU A 28 5.62 15.03 3.45
N ALA A 29 4.97 16.08 3.94
CA ALA A 29 5.60 17.35 4.26
C ALA A 29 5.11 17.91 5.60
N PRO A 30 5.84 18.85 6.21
CA PRO A 30 5.39 19.54 7.42
C PRO A 30 4.03 20.24 7.23
N PRO A 31 3.23 20.40 8.31
CA PRO A 31 3.50 20.01 9.69
C PRO A 31 3.46 18.49 9.89
N ALA A 32 4.28 17.93 10.78
CA ALA A 32 4.31 16.49 11.05
C ALA A 32 3.00 16.00 11.70
N ARG A 33 2.12 15.37 10.91
CA ARG A 33 0.79 14.92 11.34
C ARG A 33 0.52 13.49 10.89
N ALA A 34 -0.33 12.80 11.65
CA ALA A 34 -1.04 11.62 11.19
C ALA A 34 -2.53 11.85 11.43
N TYR A 35 -3.38 11.28 10.59
CA TYR A 35 -4.84 11.43 10.71
C TYR A 35 -5.47 10.08 10.92
N SER A 36 -6.44 9.97 11.82
CA SER A 36 -7.37 8.84 11.82
C SER A 36 -8.66 9.29 11.14
N LEU A 37 -9.15 8.51 10.19
CA LEU A 37 -10.41 8.74 9.48
C LEU A 37 -11.42 7.65 9.83
N ARG A 38 -12.69 7.95 9.61
CA ARG A 38 -13.79 6.98 9.60
C ARG A 38 -14.49 6.99 8.24
N PHE A 39 -14.92 5.83 7.77
CA PHE A 39 -15.72 5.64 6.57
C PHE A 39 -16.94 4.78 6.88
N ASP A 40 -18.13 5.28 6.61
CA ASP A 40 -19.39 4.52 6.69
C ASP A 40 -19.72 3.94 5.31
N ASP A 41 -19.75 2.61 5.18
CA ASP A 41 -19.93 1.92 3.91
C ASP A 41 -21.36 1.93 3.35
N VAL A 42 -22.32 2.46 4.11
CA VAL A 42 -23.72 2.61 3.68
C VAL A 42 -24.03 4.06 3.34
N SER A 43 -23.65 5.01 4.21
CA SER A 43 -23.89 6.43 3.96
C SER A 43 -22.83 7.07 3.05
N HIS A 44 -21.72 6.38 2.83
CA HIS A 44 -20.54 6.87 2.14
C HIS A 44 -19.97 8.16 2.78
N GLU A 45 -20.16 8.34 4.10
CA GLU A 45 -19.54 9.42 4.84
C GLU A 45 -18.09 9.09 5.14
N LEU A 46 -17.15 9.90 4.65
CA LEU A 46 -15.73 9.86 5.00
C LEU A 46 -15.38 11.11 5.82
N ALA A 47 -14.84 10.94 7.03
CA ALA A 47 -14.57 12.06 7.92
C ALA A 47 -13.27 11.89 8.71
N VAL A 48 -12.62 13.01 9.04
CA VAL A 48 -11.50 13.03 9.99
C VAL A 48 -12.06 12.80 11.40
N VAL A 49 -11.53 11.79 12.09
CA VAL A 49 -11.82 11.51 13.50
C VAL A 49 -10.84 12.25 14.40
N ASN A 50 -9.55 12.24 14.05
CA ASN A 50 -8.51 12.86 14.86
C ASN A 50 -7.35 13.39 14.01
N ASN A 51 -6.75 14.49 14.45
CA ASN A 51 -5.53 15.07 13.90
C ASN A 51 -4.40 14.92 14.92
N ILE A 52 -3.52 13.95 14.67
CA ILE A 52 -2.54 13.47 15.62
C ILE A 52 -1.18 14.09 15.32
N SER A 53 -0.51 14.63 16.34
CA SER A 53 0.87 15.11 16.20
C SER A 53 1.82 13.93 15.96
N ALA A 54 2.53 13.95 14.83
CA ALA A 54 3.56 12.97 14.52
C ALA A 54 4.97 13.49 14.89
N SER A 55 5.95 12.59 14.92
CA SER A 55 7.33 12.95 15.27
C SER A 55 8.14 13.44 14.08
N ALA A 56 7.65 13.17 12.87
CA ALA A 56 8.15 13.59 11.56
C ALA A 56 7.01 13.42 10.54
N PRO A 57 7.08 14.05 9.35
CA PRO A 57 6.21 13.68 8.26
C PRO A 57 6.52 12.25 7.80
N HIS A 58 5.51 11.37 7.83
CA HIS A 58 5.67 9.96 7.47
C HIS A 58 5.23 9.72 6.03
N ALA A 59 6.22 9.56 5.14
CA ALA A 59 6.02 9.28 3.72
C ALA A 59 5.39 7.91 3.46
N TRP A 60 5.56 6.99 4.41
CA TRP A 60 4.86 5.72 4.42
C TRP A 60 4.62 5.26 5.85
N ILE A 61 3.40 4.78 6.10
CA ILE A 61 3.00 4.15 7.36
C ILE A 61 2.55 2.71 7.14
N ALA A 62 2.77 1.86 8.14
CA ALA A 62 2.32 0.47 8.16
C ALA A 62 1.89 0.05 9.57
N LEU A 63 0.82 -0.74 9.68
CA LEU A 63 0.43 -1.37 10.94
C LEU A 63 1.18 -2.69 11.14
N ASN A 64 1.36 -3.09 12.39
CA ASN A 64 1.81 -4.43 12.73
C ASN A 64 0.66 -5.46 12.63
N HIS A 65 1.01 -6.74 12.77
CA HIS A 65 0.13 -7.88 12.55
C HIS A 65 -1.16 -7.91 13.38
N ASP A 66 -1.13 -7.38 14.62
CA ASP A 66 -2.28 -7.31 15.52
C ASP A 66 -2.87 -5.89 15.62
N LYS A 67 -2.42 -4.99 14.73
CA LYS A 67 -2.85 -3.59 14.63
C LYS A 67 -2.70 -2.78 15.93
N SER A 68 -1.85 -3.23 16.86
CA SER A 68 -1.58 -2.52 18.12
C SER A 68 -0.50 -1.43 17.98
N TYR A 69 0.30 -1.46 16.91
CA TYR A 69 1.34 -0.48 16.61
C TYR A 69 1.33 -0.04 15.14
N LEU A 70 1.62 1.24 14.94
CA LEU A 70 1.86 1.85 13.66
C LEU A 70 3.34 2.27 13.54
N TYR A 71 3.95 1.96 12.41
CA TYR A 71 5.30 2.37 12.06
C TYR A 71 5.25 3.46 11.00
N GLY A 72 6.12 4.46 11.13
CA GLY A 72 6.26 5.53 10.15
C GLY A 72 7.71 5.75 9.77
N VAL A 73 7.98 5.86 8.47
CA VAL A 73 9.28 6.27 7.92
C VAL A 73 9.15 7.61 7.20
N SER A 74 10.25 8.37 7.20
CA SER A 74 10.27 9.75 6.74
C SER A 74 11.36 9.98 5.70
N LEU A 75 11.10 10.95 4.83
CA LEU A 75 12.07 11.53 3.89
C LEU A 75 12.86 12.70 4.50
N GLN A 76 12.48 13.13 5.70
CA GLN A 76 13.10 14.26 6.41
C GLN A 76 13.71 13.85 7.76
N ASP A 77 13.47 12.63 8.23
CA ASP A 77 14.05 12.07 9.45
C ASP A 77 14.62 10.67 9.17
N PRO A 78 15.94 10.44 9.33
CA PRO A 78 16.59 9.13 9.06
C PRO A 78 16.34 8.11 10.19
N ARG A 79 15.16 8.17 10.80
CA ARG A 79 14.71 7.29 11.87
C ARG A 79 13.32 6.76 11.53
N ILE A 80 13.08 5.52 11.92
CA ILE A 80 11.72 4.97 11.95
C ILE A 80 11.07 5.34 13.30
N ALA A 81 9.79 5.67 13.27
CA ALA A 81 8.97 5.89 14.46
C ALA A 81 8.03 4.71 14.70
N SER A 82 7.79 4.39 15.97
CA SER A 82 6.74 3.45 16.41
C SER A 82 5.72 4.18 17.25
N TYR A 83 4.45 3.95 16.97
CA TYR A 83 3.31 4.52 17.68
C TYR A 83 2.44 3.41 18.22
N LYS A 84 2.08 3.49 19.51
CA LYS A 84 1.07 2.62 20.09
C LYS A 84 -0.31 3.12 19.67
N VAL A 85 -1.13 2.23 19.14
CA VAL A 85 -2.54 2.51 18.83
C VAL A 85 -3.33 2.67 20.14
N ARG A 86 -4.17 3.70 20.20
CA ARG A 86 -5.02 4.08 21.34
C ARG A 86 -6.43 4.39 20.87
N GLY A 87 -7.34 4.56 21.84
CA GLY A 87 -8.71 5.00 21.56
C GLY A 87 -9.48 4.04 20.65
N ASN A 88 -9.14 2.75 20.66
CA ASN A 88 -9.74 1.75 19.76
C ASN A 88 -9.57 2.11 18.27
N GLY A 89 -8.37 2.53 17.87
CA GLY A 89 -8.05 2.85 16.46
C GLY A 89 -8.19 4.31 16.06
N THR A 90 -8.48 5.21 17.01
CA THR A 90 -8.70 6.64 16.70
C THR A 90 -7.57 7.57 17.16
N ASP A 91 -6.56 7.04 17.85
CA ASP A 91 -5.44 7.84 18.33
C ASP A 91 -4.11 7.06 18.28
N LEU A 92 -3.00 7.78 18.28
CA LEU A 92 -1.65 7.24 18.24
C LEU A 92 -0.78 7.94 19.28
N ALA A 93 0.00 7.18 20.02
CA ALA A 93 1.01 7.73 20.91
C ALA A 93 2.40 7.26 20.54
N LEU A 94 3.33 8.22 20.39
CA LEU A 94 4.72 7.91 20.09
C LEU A 94 5.30 7.00 21.19
N ALA A 95 5.70 5.79 20.80
CA ALA A 95 6.34 4.83 21.68
C ALA A 95 7.86 4.92 21.60
N GLY A 96 8.42 5.28 20.44
CA GLY A 96 9.85 5.43 20.27
C GLY A 96 10.25 5.79 18.84
N ARG A 97 11.53 6.14 18.70
CA ARG A 97 12.19 6.34 17.41
C ARG A 97 13.51 5.58 17.42
N LEU A 98 13.87 5.01 16.27
CA LEU A 98 15.09 4.24 16.11
C LEU A 98 15.84 4.72 14.87
N ALA A 99 17.09 5.13 15.06
CA ALA A 99 18.00 5.38 13.95
C ALA A 99 18.47 4.07 13.33
N PHE A 100 18.59 4.06 12.01
CA PHE A 100 19.21 2.96 11.31
C PHE A 100 20.73 2.94 11.57
N ASN A 101 21.35 1.76 11.47
CA ASN A 101 22.79 1.56 11.61
C ASN A 101 23.35 0.82 10.37
N GLY A 102 24.65 0.53 10.37
CA GLY A 102 25.31 -0.22 9.29
C GLY A 102 25.24 0.51 7.94
N SER A 103 24.89 -0.20 6.86
CA SER A 103 24.75 0.40 5.53
C SER A 103 23.63 1.41 5.42
N CYS A 104 22.68 1.42 6.36
CA CYS A 104 21.55 2.34 6.39
C CYS A 104 21.74 3.53 7.33
N ALA A 105 22.89 3.66 8.00
CA ALA A 105 23.13 4.76 8.90
C ALA A 105 22.94 6.12 8.20
N GLY A 106 22.07 6.97 8.76
CA GLY A 106 21.77 8.30 8.23
C GLY A 106 20.92 8.34 6.95
N LYS A 107 20.46 7.20 6.44
CA LYS A 107 19.59 7.13 5.25
C LYS A 107 18.12 7.25 5.65
N THR A 108 17.30 7.83 4.78
CA THR A 108 15.84 7.93 4.90
C THR A 108 15.14 6.79 4.17
N SER A 109 13.81 6.67 4.32
CA SER A 109 13.02 5.69 3.58
C SER A 109 11.65 6.23 3.17
N ALA A 110 11.19 5.77 2.01
CA ALA A 110 9.86 6.01 1.49
C ALA A 110 8.90 4.81 1.67
N PHE A 111 9.33 3.73 2.33
CA PHE A 111 8.51 2.51 2.45
C PHE A 111 8.86 1.69 3.67
N VAL A 112 7.85 1.19 4.37
CA VAL A 112 8.00 0.28 5.51
C VAL A 112 6.91 -0.77 5.47
N GLN A 113 7.26 -1.99 5.85
CA GLN A 113 6.31 -3.10 5.95
C GLN A 113 6.61 -3.94 7.20
N ALA A 114 5.56 -4.37 7.90
CA ALA A 114 5.69 -5.23 9.07
C ALA A 114 5.29 -6.66 8.72
N SER A 115 6.11 -7.63 9.14
CA SER A 115 5.78 -9.04 8.97
C SER A 115 4.58 -9.42 9.83
N SER A 116 3.67 -10.19 9.23
CA SER A 116 2.57 -10.85 9.94
C SER A 116 3.01 -12.08 10.75
N LEU A 117 4.29 -12.44 10.69
CA LEU A 117 4.80 -13.71 11.21
C LEU A 117 5.96 -13.51 12.19
N PRO A 118 6.06 -14.38 13.22
CA PRO A 118 7.16 -14.34 14.18
C PRO A 118 8.53 -14.32 13.49
N PRO A 119 9.50 -13.54 14.00
CA PRO A 119 9.44 -12.71 15.22
C PRO A 119 8.87 -11.30 14.99
N TYR A 120 7.96 -11.13 14.02
CA TYR A 120 7.20 -9.89 13.71
C TYR A 120 8.09 -8.70 13.37
N ARG A 121 9.14 -8.96 12.59
CA ARG A 121 10.11 -7.95 12.19
C ARG A 121 9.48 -6.89 11.29
N VAL A 122 10.09 -5.71 11.32
CA VAL A 122 9.76 -4.60 10.44
C VAL A 122 10.89 -4.44 9.43
N TYR A 123 10.52 -4.27 8.16
CA TYR A 123 11.46 -4.17 7.04
C TYR A 123 11.26 -2.85 6.31
N THR A 124 12.37 -2.28 5.87
CA THR A 124 12.38 -1.02 5.12
C THR A 124 13.59 -1.01 4.20
N ALA A 125 13.56 -0.15 3.18
CA ALA A 125 14.69 0.08 2.30
C ALA A 125 14.88 1.57 2.05
N ALA A 126 16.12 1.98 1.81
CA ALA A 126 16.48 3.38 1.73
C ALA A 126 16.08 3.99 0.39
N TRP A 127 15.48 5.17 0.51
CA TRP A 127 15.17 6.07 -0.59
C TRP A 127 15.25 7.52 -0.08
N PRO A 128 15.71 8.49 -0.89
CA PRO A 128 16.19 8.34 -2.27
C PRO A 128 17.57 7.66 -2.36
N GLY A 129 17.91 7.17 -3.56
CA GLY A 129 19.27 6.73 -3.89
C GLY A 129 20.20 7.93 -4.16
N PRO A 130 21.48 7.69 -4.52
CA PRO A 130 22.13 6.39 -4.71
C PRO A 130 22.46 5.67 -3.39
N GLU A 131 23.03 4.47 -3.52
CA GLU A 131 23.48 3.62 -2.41
C GLU A 131 22.36 3.22 -1.45
N ALA A 132 21.21 2.82 -2.00
CA ALA A 132 20.17 2.23 -1.19
C ALA A 132 20.67 1.00 -0.42
N CYS A 133 20.03 0.77 0.72
CA CYS A 133 20.28 -0.32 1.62
C CYS A 133 18.92 -0.86 2.08
N GLY A 134 18.87 -2.13 2.50
CA GLY A 134 17.71 -2.66 3.20
C GLY A 134 18.01 -2.80 4.68
N ALA A 135 16.98 -2.69 5.52
CA ALA A 135 17.08 -2.84 6.96
C ALA A 135 15.98 -3.76 7.51
N ALA A 136 16.38 -4.67 8.41
CA ALA A 136 15.49 -5.49 9.21
C ALA A 136 15.57 -5.06 10.68
N LEU A 137 14.41 -4.83 11.29
CA LEU A 137 14.28 -4.28 12.62
C LEU A 137 13.58 -5.28 13.53
N ALA A 138 14.13 -5.50 14.72
CA ALA A 138 13.46 -6.28 15.75
C ALA A 138 12.46 -5.40 16.50
N VAL A 139 11.32 -5.98 16.84
CA VAL A 139 10.31 -5.36 17.70
C VAL A 139 10.35 -6.00 19.09
N ASN A 140 9.89 -5.27 20.10
CA ASN A 140 9.81 -5.81 21.46
C ASN A 140 8.73 -6.90 21.53
N SER A 141 9.14 -8.17 21.51
CA SER A 141 8.29 -9.32 21.79
C SER A 141 8.95 -10.15 22.89
N SER A 142 8.39 -10.08 24.10
CA SER A 142 8.62 -11.06 25.16
C SER A 142 7.25 -11.47 25.71
N GLY A 143 7.08 -12.77 25.91
CA GLY A 143 5.80 -13.49 26.06
C GLY A 143 4.65 -12.72 26.69
N GLY A 144 3.51 -12.67 25.99
CA GLY A 144 2.21 -12.31 26.56
C GLY A 144 1.77 -10.85 26.48
N GLY A 145 2.49 -9.99 25.76
CA GLY A 145 2.06 -8.59 25.54
C GLY A 145 3.19 -7.66 25.09
N GLY A 146 3.97 -8.09 24.08
CA GLY A 146 5.09 -7.31 23.56
C GLY A 146 4.66 -5.91 23.09
N THR A 147 5.43 -4.88 23.44
CA THR A 147 5.06 -3.49 23.19
C THR A 147 5.26 -3.06 21.73
N GLY A 148 5.30 -3.98 20.75
CA GLY A 148 5.36 -3.78 19.28
C GLY A 148 6.39 -2.79 18.70
N ALA A 149 7.05 -2.00 19.52
CA ALA A 149 7.92 -0.91 19.11
C ALA A 149 9.24 -1.49 18.60
N VAL A 150 9.77 -0.87 17.55
CA VAL A 150 11.10 -1.20 17.05
C VAL A 150 12.15 -0.91 18.12
N THR A 151 13.03 -1.89 18.37
CA THR A 151 14.02 -1.83 19.45
C THR A 151 15.45 -1.68 18.94
N ARG A 152 15.77 -2.37 17.84
CA ARG A 152 17.10 -2.33 17.23
C ARG A 152 17.05 -2.69 15.76
N ASN A 153 17.96 -2.11 15.00
CA ASN A 153 18.28 -2.58 13.66
C ASN A 153 19.17 -3.82 13.81
N THR A 154 18.64 -4.98 13.40
CA THR A 154 19.34 -6.26 13.52
C THR A 154 20.21 -6.58 12.34
N GLN A 155 19.90 -6.00 11.18
CA GLN A 155 20.63 -6.24 9.96
C GLN A 155 20.38 -5.11 8.97
N SER A 156 21.46 -4.69 8.32
CA SER A 156 21.42 -3.86 7.12
C SER A 156 22.16 -4.56 5.98
N TRP A 157 21.66 -4.48 4.75
CA TRP A 157 22.34 -4.99 3.55
C TRP A 157 22.43 -3.90 2.47
N ARG A 158 23.17 -4.16 1.39
CA ARG A 158 23.37 -3.22 0.28
C ARG A 158 22.74 -3.76 -0.99
N TYR A 159 22.35 -2.83 -1.86
CA TYR A 159 21.97 -3.11 -3.24
C TYR A 159 23.13 -2.65 -4.18
N LEU A 160 22.84 -2.30 -5.43
CA LEU A 160 23.83 -1.69 -6.33
C LEU A 160 24.19 -0.28 -5.84
N ALA A 161 25.35 0.23 -6.28
CA ALA A 161 25.78 1.59 -5.99
C ALA A 161 24.77 2.65 -6.47
N ALA A 162 24.11 2.41 -7.61
CA ALA A 162 23.09 3.32 -8.16
C ALA A 162 21.71 3.18 -7.50
N SER A 163 21.50 2.18 -6.63
CA SER A 163 20.17 1.79 -6.17
C SER A 163 19.43 2.86 -5.38
N GLY A 164 18.11 2.83 -5.50
CA GLY A 164 17.14 3.66 -4.80
C GLY A 164 15.86 2.86 -4.65
N VAL A 165 15.68 2.16 -3.54
CA VAL A 165 14.61 1.16 -3.40
C VAL A 165 13.36 1.81 -2.85
N HIS A 166 12.29 1.83 -3.64
CA HIS A 166 11.08 2.58 -3.31
C HIS A 166 9.96 1.71 -2.71
N GLY A 167 9.95 0.40 -2.96
CA GLY A 167 8.86 -0.48 -2.53
C GLY A 167 9.33 -1.86 -2.14
N LEU A 168 8.61 -2.48 -1.21
CA LEU A 168 8.81 -3.87 -0.78
C LEU A 168 7.50 -4.64 -0.92
N ALA A 169 7.59 -5.95 -1.13
CA ALA A 169 6.48 -6.87 -0.94
C ALA A 169 6.98 -8.19 -0.34
N PHE A 170 6.13 -8.84 0.46
CA PHE A 170 6.39 -10.20 0.93
C PHE A 170 5.88 -11.23 -0.06
N GLY A 171 6.61 -12.34 -0.20
CA GLY A 171 6.16 -13.51 -0.96
C GLY A 171 5.30 -14.49 -0.14
N ARG A 172 4.64 -15.43 -0.83
CA ARG A 172 3.65 -16.39 -0.30
C ARG A 172 4.12 -17.26 0.86
N ARG A 173 5.39 -17.66 0.90
CA ARG A 173 5.84 -18.61 1.92
C ARG A 173 6.05 -17.86 3.22
N ASP A 174 5.00 -17.61 3.99
CA ASP A 174 5.16 -17.13 5.35
C ASP A 174 6.13 -15.91 5.49
N ASN A 175 6.08 -14.96 4.56
CA ASN A 175 7.01 -13.81 4.49
C ASN A 175 8.52 -14.19 4.42
N GLU A 176 8.85 -15.42 4.03
CA GLU A 176 10.22 -15.92 3.80
C GLU A 176 10.89 -15.25 2.60
N LEU A 177 10.17 -14.50 1.78
CA LEU A 177 10.75 -13.74 0.69
C LEU A 177 10.37 -12.27 0.82
N ILE A 178 11.35 -11.40 0.58
CA ILE A 178 11.16 -9.97 0.38
C ILE A 178 11.57 -9.65 -1.04
N TYR A 179 10.63 -9.12 -1.80
CA TYR A 179 10.90 -8.51 -3.09
C TYR A 179 11.15 -7.01 -2.90
N SER A 180 12.09 -6.44 -3.65
CA SER A 180 12.41 -5.00 -3.57
C SER A 180 12.42 -4.37 -4.96
N ALA A 181 11.64 -3.30 -5.14
CA ALA A 181 11.66 -2.49 -6.35
C ALA A 181 12.77 -1.44 -6.25
N ASP A 182 13.84 -1.67 -7.00
CA ASP A 182 14.95 -0.75 -7.11
C ASP A 182 14.71 0.21 -8.26
N LEU A 183 14.13 1.36 -7.92
CA LEU A 183 13.69 2.40 -8.83
C LEU A 183 14.86 2.94 -9.64
N ASN A 184 15.94 3.35 -8.96
CA ASN A 184 17.10 3.91 -9.63
C ASN A 184 17.98 2.83 -10.29
N GLY A 185 17.96 1.60 -9.76
CA GLY A 185 18.79 0.50 -10.26
C GLY A 185 18.15 -0.32 -11.38
N ASP A 186 16.95 0.05 -11.85
CA ASP A 186 16.16 -0.70 -12.85
C ASP A 186 16.17 -2.21 -12.58
N SER A 187 15.89 -2.60 -11.32
CA SER A 187 15.98 -4.00 -10.90
C SER A 187 14.88 -4.36 -9.89
N VAL A 188 14.50 -5.62 -9.90
CA VAL A 188 13.73 -6.25 -8.83
C VAL A 188 14.64 -7.22 -8.10
N TRP A 189 14.77 -7.06 -6.80
CA TRP A 189 15.56 -7.96 -5.97
C TRP A 189 14.67 -8.96 -5.26
N THR A 190 15.18 -10.17 -5.08
CA THR A 190 14.57 -11.20 -4.24
C THR A 190 15.53 -11.53 -3.12
N HIS A 191 15.07 -11.36 -1.88
CA HIS A 191 15.79 -11.77 -0.69
C HIS A 191 15.01 -12.86 0.02
N LYS A 192 15.73 -13.81 0.60
CA LYS A 192 15.19 -14.80 1.53
C LYS A 192 15.29 -14.27 2.97
N VAL A 193 14.24 -14.52 3.75
CA VAL A 193 14.18 -14.29 5.19
C VAL A 193 14.21 -15.66 5.87
N ASP A 194 15.17 -15.87 6.75
CA ASP A 194 15.18 -17.01 7.65
C ASP A 194 14.08 -16.83 8.70
N GLY A 195 13.08 -17.71 8.76
CA GLY A 195 11.94 -17.53 9.69
C GLY A 195 12.34 -17.37 11.16
N PRO A 196 13.15 -18.27 11.74
CA PRO A 196 13.52 -18.21 13.17
C PRO A 196 14.32 -16.97 13.55
N THR A 197 15.34 -16.62 12.76
CA THR A 197 16.25 -15.50 13.09
C THR A 197 15.79 -14.19 12.47
N GLY A 198 15.00 -14.24 11.40
CA GLY A 198 14.63 -13.14 10.53
C GLY A 198 15.79 -12.47 9.80
N ILE A 199 16.93 -13.18 9.67
CA ILE A 199 18.07 -12.75 8.87
C ILE A 199 17.66 -12.79 7.39
N VAL A 200 18.05 -11.75 6.66
CA VAL A 200 17.78 -11.53 5.25
C VAL A 200 19.03 -11.86 4.42
N THR A 201 18.89 -12.66 3.39
CA THR A 201 19.97 -13.00 2.45
C THR A 201 19.51 -12.77 1.02
N GLU A 202 20.34 -12.13 0.20
CA GLU A 202 20.05 -11.98 -1.23
C GLU A 202 19.95 -13.36 -1.89
N LEU A 203 18.91 -13.55 -2.71
CA LEU A 203 18.69 -14.77 -3.47
C LEU A 203 18.87 -14.53 -4.97
N ALA A 204 18.33 -13.43 -5.49
CA ALA A 204 18.39 -13.11 -6.91
C ALA A 204 18.17 -11.63 -7.18
N ARG A 205 18.59 -11.20 -8.37
CA ARG A 205 18.27 -9.90 -8.95
C ARG A 205 17.77 -10.10 -10.39
N LEU A 206 16.59 -9.57 -10.67
CA LEU A 206 16.02 -9.48 -12.01
C LEU A 206 16.23 -8.04 -12.53
N PRO A 207 17.13 -7.80 -13.51
CA PRO A 207 17.16 -6.51 -14.19
C PRO A 207 15.90 -6.33 -15.05
N VAL A 208 15.36 -5.12 -15.08
CA VAL A 208 14.29 -4.73 -16.00
C VAL A 208 14.85 -3.83 -17.10
N ALA A 209 14.01 -3.47 -18.08
CA ALA A 209 14.42 -2.55 -19.14
C ALA A 209 14.87 -1.20 -18.53
N LYS A 210 16.02 -0.70 -18.98
CA LYS A 210 16.61 0.55 -18.49
C LYS A 210 15.63 1.73 -18.62
N GLY A 211 15.51 2.53 -17.57
CA GLY A 211 14.60 3.66 -17.48
C GLY A 211 13.15 3.28 -17.16
N SER A 212 12.88 2.02 -16.79
CA SER A 212 11.52 1.59 -16.40
C SER A 212 11.17 2.05 -14.99
N HIS A 213 12.16 2.06 -14.09
CA HIS A 213 12.05 2.47 -12.70
C HIS A 213 11.00 1.68 -11.90
N PRO A 214 11.26 0.40 -11.56
CA PRO A 214 10.40 -0.37 -10.65
C PRO A 214 10.17 0.42 -9.36
N ARG A 215 8.91 0.69 -9.02
CA ARG A 215 8.56 1.52 -7.85
C ARG A 215 7.97 0.70 -6.74
N HIS A 216 6.78 0.14 -6.96
CA HIS A 216 6.08 -0.70 -6.00
C HIS A 216 5.71 -2.04 -6.65
N LEU A 217 5.33 -2.99 -5.82
CA LEU A 217 5.08 -4.36 -6.24
C LEU A 217 4.09 -5.03 -5.29
N ALA A 218 3.38 -6.02 -5.81
CA ALA A 218 2.52 -6.90 -5.04
C ALA A 218 2.78 -8.34 -5.46
N ALA A 219 2.91 -9.26 -4.50
CA ALA A 219 3.02 -10.69 -4.79
C ALA A 219 1.68 -11.35 -4.52
N HIS A 220 1.22 -12.18 -5.45
CA HIS A 220 -0.02 -12.91 -5.25
C HIS A 220 0.12 -13.92 -4.09
N PRO A 221 -0.89 -14.09 -3.21
CA PRO A 221 -0.80 -15.00 -2.07
C PRO A 221 -0.66 -16.48 -2.43
N ASN A 222 -0.94 -16.87 -3.68
CA ASN A 222 -0.64 -18.21 -4.19
C ASN A 222 0.81 -18.32 -4.76
N GLY A 223 1.61 -17.26 -4.72
CA GLY A 223 3.06 -17.32 -4.92
C GLY A 223 3.47 -17.71 -6.33
N THR A 224 2.56 -17.57 -7.29
CA THR A 224 2.82 -17.85 -8.72
C THR A 224 3.13 -16.58 -9.50
N TYR A 225 2.68 -15.40 -9.03
CA TYR A 225 2.87 -14.12 -9.72
C TYR A 225 3.39 -13.01 -8.80
N LEU A 226 4.28 -12.20 -9.37
CA LEU A 226 4.70 -10.90 -8.84
C LEU A 226 4.31 -9.82 -9.85
N TYR A 227 3.56 -8.82 -9.39
CA TYR A 227 3.18 -7.66 -10.19
C TYR A 227 4.09 -6.49 -9.83
N VAL A 228 4.79 -5.96 -10.81
CA VAL A 228 5.78 -4.89 -10.65
C VAL A 228 5.29 -3.67 -11.39
N LEU A 229 5.12 -2.58 -10.66
CA LEU A 229 4.75 -1.29 -11.23
C LEU A 229 5.99 -0.49 -11.55
N MET A 230 6.12 -0.12 -12.82
CA MET A 230 7.22 0.63 -13.39
C MET A 230 6.82 2.11 -13.48
N GLU A 231 7.44 2.95 -12.64
CA GLU A 231 7.05 4.35 -12.46
C GLU A 231 7.22 5.16 -13.75
N ALA A 232 8.42 5.17 -14.33
CA ALA A 232 8.73 5.98 -15.50
C ALA A 232 8.13 5.37 -16.78
N ALA A 233 8.14 4.04 -16.91
CA ALA A 233 7.51 3.38 -18.04
C ALA A 233 5.98 3.48 -18.02
N ASN A 234 5.38 3.82 -16.87
CA ASN A 234 3.93 3.82 -16.65
C ASN A 234 3.25 2.49 -16.97
N ARG A 235 3.86 1.39 -16.49
CA ARG A 235 3.41 0.02 -16.78
C ARG A 235 3.24 -0.80 -15.52
N LEU A 236 2.24 -1.68 -15.54
CA LEU A 236 2.16 -2.81 -14.65
C LEU A 236 2.63 -4.05 -15.41
N THR A 237 3.67 -4.71 -14.93
CA THR A 237 4.22 -5.93 -15.53
C THR A 237 4.06 -7.10 -14.56
N ALA A 238 3.46 -8.20 -15.02
CA ALA A 238 3.30 -9.42 -14.24
C ALA A 238 4.42 -10.40 -14.61
N TYR A 239 5.10 -10.91 -13.59
CA TYR A 239 6.13 -11.92 -13.71
C TYR A 239 5.65 -13.23 -13.09
N SER A 240 5.84 -14.34 -13.79
CA SER A 240 5.70 -15.66 -13.16
C SER A 240 6.84 -15.89 -12.18
N LEU A 241 6.54 -16.60 -11.09
CA LEU A 241 7.47 -16.97 -10.04
C LEU A 241 7.82 -18.44 -10.13
N ASP A 242 9.11 -18.77 -9.99
CA ASP A 242 9.54 -20.15 -9.87
C ASP A 242 8.91 -20.80 -8.62
N ALA A 243 8.23 -21.92 -8.80
CA ALA A 243 7.48 -22.58 -7.73
C ALA A 243 8.36 -23.04 -6.54
N LYS A 244 9.67 -23.26 -6.77
CA LYS A 244 10.60 -23.76 -5.75
C LYS A 244 11.32 -22.66 -4.99
N THR A 245 11.68 -21.58 -5.65
CA THR A 245 12.52 -20.50 -5.11
C THR A 245 11.73 -19.21 -4.88
N GLY A 246 10.58 -19.05 -5.54
CA GLY A 246 9.82 -17.80 -5.59
C GLY A 246 10.52 -16.67 -6.33
N VAL A 247 11.61 -16.95 -7.05
CA VAL A 247 12.31 -15.95 -7.87
C VAL A 247 11.49 -15.66 -9.13
N PRO A 248 11.32 -14.40 -9.55
CA PRO A 248 10.66 -14.07 -10.81
C PRO A 248 11.44 -14.63 -12.02
N THR A 249 10.77 -15.39 -12.89
CA THR A 249 11.41 -16.13 -14.00
C THR A 249 11.11 -15.60 -15.38
N ALA A 250 9.90 -15.11 -15.63
CA ALA A 250 9.50 -14.64 -16.96
C ALA A 250 8.50 -13.49 -16.87
N GLU A 251 8.62 -12.52 -17.78
CA GLU A 251 7.58 -11.52 -18.03
C GLU A 251 6.44 -12.18 -18.80
N GLU A 252 5.26 -12.26 -18.17
CA GLU A 252 4.09 -12.94 -18.73
C GLU A 252 3.14 -11.97 -19.43
N SER A 253 3.04 -10.74 -18.90
CA SER A 253 2.18 -9.70 -19.45
C SER A 253 2.60 -8.33 -18.95
N SER A 254 2.28 -7.29 -19.72
CA SER A 254 2.56 -5.91 -19.35
C SER A 254 1.48 -4.97 -19.89
N TYR A 255 1.00 -4.07 -19.05
CA TYR A 255 -0.15 -3.20 -19.32
C TYR A 255 0.21 -1.74 -19.11
N TYR A 256 -0.23 -0.87 -20.03
CA TYR A 256 -0.05 0.57 -19.88
C TYR A 256 -1.09 1.15 -18.94
N LEU A 257 -0.64 1.91 -17.94
CA LEU A 257 -1.51 2.48 -16.90
C LEU A 257 -2.14 3.82 -17.30
N LEU A 258 -1.89 4.25 -18.54
CA LEU A 258 -2.43 5.46 -19.13
C LEU A 258 -3.23 5.13 -20.40
N PRO A 259 -4.18 6.00 -20.80
CA PRO A 259 -4.92 5.84 -22.04
C PRO A 259 -4.01 5.78 -23.28
N LYS A 260 -4.38 4.93 -24.25
CA LYS A 260 -3.62 4.71 -25.49
C LYS A 260 -3.37 5.98 -26.31
N ASN A 261 -4.20 7.01 -26.15
CA ASN A 261 -4.04 8.29 -26.84
C ASN A 261 -3.04 9.24 -26.17
N ILE A 262 -2.54 8.90 -24.97
CA ILE A 262 -1.44 9.64 -24.33
C ILE A 262 -0.12 9.08 -24.85
N THR A 263 0.48 9.80 -25.79
CA THR A 263 1.73 9.41 -26.45
C THR A 263 2.96 10.13 -25.89
N GLN A 264 2.78 11.27 -25.23
CA GLN A 264 3.84 11.96 -24.47
C GLN A 264 3.69 11.65 -22.99
N THR A 265 4.61 10.86 -22.46
CA THR A 265 4.58 10.46 -21.04
C THR A 265 5.83 10.80 -20.28
N ASP A 266 6.94 11.00 -20.99
CA ASP A 266 8.19 11.52 -20.46
C ASP A 266 7.95 12.79 -19.66
N LYS A 267 8.21 12.70 -18.36
CA LYS A 267 8.06 13.79 -17.38
C LYS A 267 6.66 14.39 -17.28
N GLN A 268 5.64 13.70 -17.80
CA GLN A 268 4.24 14.09 -17.66
C GLN A 268 3.48 13.16 -16.73
N TYR A 269 3.90 11.90 -16.62
CA TYR A 269 3.24 10.90 -15.79
C TYR A 269 4.24 9.97 -15.10
N TRP A 270 3.88 9.54 -13.88
CA TRP A 270 4.63 8.55 -13.11
C TRP A 270 3.65 7.61 -12.41
N SER A 271 3.80 6.32 -12.62
CA SER A 271 2.98 5.33 -11.93
C SER A 271 3.29 5.30 -10.43
N ALA A 272 2.30 5.06 -9.58
CA ALA A 272 2.44 5.31 -8.14
C ALA A 272 2.35 4.05 -7.28
N GLU A 273 1.25 3.31 -7.37
CA GLU A 273 0.93 2.24 -6.44
C GLU A 273 0.31 1.03 -7.14
N VAL A 274 0.59 -0.16 -6.64
CA VAL A 274 -0.10 -1.40 -7.01
C VAL A 274 -0.39 -2.22 -5.75
N MET A 275 -1.66 -2.58 -5.54
CA MET A 275 -2.06 -3.42 -4.40
C MET A 275 -3.15 -4.42 -4.80
N LEU A 276 -3.13 -5.58 -4.14
CA LEU A 276 -4.18 -6.57 -4.26
C LEU A 276 -5.40 -6.17 -3.44
N SER A 277 -6.58 -6.41 -4.00
CA SER A 277 -7.85 -6.43 -3.26
C SER A 277 -7.86 -7.45 -2.12
N HIS A 278 -8.82 -7.34 -1.19
CA HIS A 278 -8.94 -8.18 0.00
C HIS A 278 -8.79 -9.69 -0.27
N ASN A 279 -9.54 -10.23 -1.22
CA ASN A 279 -9.50 -11.65 -1.60
C ASN A 279 -8.45 -11.95 -2.69
N SER A 280 -7.62 -10.96 -3.05
CA SER A 280 -6.61 -11.06 -4.10
C SER A 280 -7.18 -11.46 -5.47
N ARG A 281 -8.46 -11.20 -5.72
CA ARG A 281 -9.08 -11.43 -7.04
C ARG A 281 -8.89 -10.28 -8.01
N PHE A 282 -8.55 -9.10 -7.49
CA PHE A 282 -8.29 -7.91 -8.28
C PHE A 282 -6.99 -7.24 -7.87
N LEU A 283 -6.38 -6.54 -8.83
CA LEU A 283 -5.34 -5.55 -8.57
C LEU A 283 -5.87 -4.15 -8.83
N TRP A 284 -5.53 -3.25 -7.93
CA TRP A 284 -5.64 -1.82 -8.12
C TRP A 284 -4.27 -1.27 -8.44
N ALA A 285 -4.17 -0.44 -9.48
CA ALA A 285 -2.93 0.25 -9.81
C ALA A 285 -3.17 1.71 -10.20
N THR A 286 -2.27 2.61 -9.83
CA THR A 286 -2.44 4.05 -10.09
C THR A 286 -1.28 4.64 -10.88
N ALA A 287 -1.59 5.68 -11.64
CA ALA A 287 -0.62 6.58 -12.24
C ALA A 287 -0.97 8.03 -11.95
N ARG A 288 0.06 8.85 -11.79
CA ARG A 288 -0.05 10.27 -11.47
C ARG A 288 0.36 11.10 -12.65
N ALA A 289 -0.29 12.24 -12.82
CA ALA A 289 0.20 13.29 -13.67
C ALA A 289 1.24 14.15 -12.92
N TRP A 290 2.10 14.84 -13.66
CA TRP A 290 3.03 15.80 -13.10
C TRP A 290 2.29 16.90 -12.35
N VAL A 291 2.81 17.26 -11.18
CA VAL A 291 2.18 18.22 -10.26
C VAL A 291 1.92 19.58 -10.90
N ASN A 292 2.74 20.01 -11.87
CA ASN A 292 2.62 21.32 -12.53
C ASN A 292 1.87 21.25 -13.87
N THR A 293 0.88 20.36 -13.98
CA THR A 293 0.03 20.22 -15.18
C THR A 293 -1.45 20.33 -14.84
N THR A 294 -2.28 20.46 -15.86
CA THR A 294 -3.74 20.35 -15.75
C THR A 294 -4.25 18.93 -16.01
N ASN A 295 -3.33 17.98 -16.19
CA ASN A 295 -3.65 16.59 -16.44
C ASN A 295 -4.19 15.92 -15.16
N HIS A 296 -4.91 14.82 -15.34
CA HIS A 296 -5.37 13.97 -14.24
C HIS A 296 -4.52 12.71 -14.20
N GLY A 297 -4.34 12.14 -13.02
CA GLY A 297 -3.85 10.77 -12.87
C GLY A 297 -4.89 9.74 -13.34
N TYR A 298 -4.57 8.47 -13.16
CA TYR A 298 -5.41 7.34 -13.54
C TYR A 298 -5.42 6.26 -12.46
N VAL A 299 -6.57 5.62 -12.26
CA VAL A 299 -6.73 4.39 -11.48
C VAL A 299 -7.14 3.26 -12.42
N ASN A 300 -6.54 2.09 -12.25
CA ASN A 300 -6.69 0.93 -13.10
C ASN A 300 -7.12 -0.26 -12.25
N GLY A 301 -8.05 -1.05 -12.78
CA GLY A 301 -8.49 -2.31 -12.16
C GLY A 301 -8.16 -3.50 -13.06
N PHE A 302 -7.63 -4.56 -12.48
CA PHE A 302 -7.33 -5.80 -13.19
C PHE A 302 -8.02 -6.98 -12.51
N LEU A 303 -8.57 -7.90 -13.29
CA LEU A 303 -9.07 -9.19 -12.84
C LEU A 303 -7.94 -10.20 -12.84
N LEU A 304 -7.83 -10.97 -11.76
CA LEU A 304 -6.95 -12.11 -11.61
C LEU A 304 -7.74 -13.42 -11.68
N ASP A 305 -7.19 -14.39 -12.40
CA ASP A 305 -7.69 -15.77 -12.35
C ASP A 305 -7.29 -16.50 -11.06
N GLY A 306 -7.69 -17.77 -10.92
CA GLY A 306 -7.39 -18.56 -9.71
C GLY A 306 -5.89 -18.79 -9.47
N ASP A 307 -5.09 -18.72 -10.53
CA ASP A 307 -3.64 -18.81 -10.46
C ASP A 307 -3.00 -17.43 -10.28
N GLY A 308 -3.75 -16.34 -10.16
CA GLY A 308 -3.20 -14.99 -10.01
C GLY A 308 -2.68 -14.40 -11.32
N ARG A 309 -2.90 -15.04 -12.47
CA ARG A 309 -2.55 -14.43 -13.75
C ARG A 309 -3.49 -13.27 -14.01
N VAL A 310 -2.99 -12.19 -14.61
CA VAL A 310 -3.85 -11.10 -15.08
C VAL A 310 -4.72 -11.60 -16.23
N ALA A 311 -5.99 -11.85 -15.94
CA ALA A 311 -6.97 -12.31 -16.92
C ALA A 311 -7.49 -11.14 -17.77
N LYS A 312 -7.68 -9.96 -17.16
CA LYS A 312 -8.25 -8.79 -17.82
C LYS A 312 -7.79 -7.48 -17.19
N HIS A 313 -7.48 -6.49 -18.02
CA HIS A 313 -7.44 -5.07 -17.63
C HIS A 313 -8.87 -4.54 -17.77
N MET A 314 -9.57 -4.40 -16.65
CA MET A 314 -11.02 -4.18 -16.63
C MET A 314 -11.39 -2.74 -16.97
N PHE A 315 -10.73 -1.79 -16.31
CA PHE A 315 -11.01 -0.36 -16.46
C PHE A 315 -9.76 0.49 -16.24
N GLN A 316 -9.86 1.74 -16.70
CA GLN A 316 -8.86 2.78 -16.53
C GLN A 316 -9.56 4.12 -16.43
N GLU A 317 -9.67 4.64 -15.22
CA GLU A 317 -10.48 5.81 -14.89
C GLU A 317 -9.59 6.98 -14.48
N LYS A 318 -10.01 8.20 -14.84
CA LYS A 318 -9.29 9.42 -14.43
C LYS A 318 -9.45 9.64 -12.94
N THR A 319 -8.36 9.93 -12.24
CA THR A 319 -8.44 10.42 -10.86
C THR A 319 -8.99 11.85 -10.83
N THR A 320 -9.49 12.29 -9.68
CA THR A 320 -10.13 13.62 -9.58
C THR A 320 -9.14 14.79 -9.66
N THR A 321 -7.84 14.52 -9.53
CA THR A 321 -6.71 15.47 -9.62
C THR A 321 -5.52 14.82 -10.32
N THR A 322 -4.36 15.49 -10.33
CA THR A 322 -3.09 14.93 -10.82
C THR A 322 -2.60 13.74 -9.98
N GLY A 323 -3.02 13.63 -8.71
CA GLY A 323 -2.45 12.70 -7.71
C GLY A 323 -1.14 13.21 -7.07
N GLY A 324 -0.54 14.27 -7.64
CA GLY A 324 0.68 14.96 -7.20
C GLY A 324 1.83 14.05 -6.76
N TYR A 325 2.21 14.06 -5.48
CA TYR A 325 3.33 13.21 -4.98
C TYR A 325 2.90 11.87 -4.37
N ALA A 326 1.60 11.55 -4.32
CA ALA A 326 1.07 10.33 -3.68
C ALA A 326 0.27 9.45 -4.64
N ASN A 327 -1.06 9.62 -4.69
CA ASN A 327 -1.99 8.73 -5.42
C ASN A 327 -1.84 7.26 -5.00
N ALA A 328 -1.52 7.05 -3.72
CA ALA A 328 -1.40 5.72 -3.15
C ALA A 328 -2.80 5.15 -2.95
N ILE A 329 -3.07 4.02 -3.61
CA ILE A 329 -4.31 3.26 -3.46
C ILE A 329 -4.14 2.23 -2.35
N SER A 330 -5.16 2.07 -1.51
CA SER A 330 -5.17 1.16 -0.36
C SER A 330 -6.49 0.39 -0.35
N PRO A 331 -6.55 -0.81 -0.95
CA PRO A 331 -7.75 -1.64 -0.99
C PRO A 331 -8.29 -1.93 0.41
N ALA A 332 -9.61 -1.89 0.55
CA ALA A 332 -10.26 -2.04 1.84
C ALA A 332 -10.32 -3.52 2.26
N PRO A 333 -10.20 -3.83 3.56
CA PRO A 333 -10.22 -5.20 4.06
C PRO A 333 -11.63 -5.82 4.13
N PHE A 334 -12.69 -5.03 3.90
CA PHE A 334 -14.07 -5.51 3.99
C PHE A 334 -14.71 -5.84 2.63
N GLY A 335 -14.02 -5.56 1.52
CA GLY A 335 -14.55 -5.88 0.19
C GLY A 335 -13.61 -5.49 -0.95
N ASP A 336 -13.57 -6.33 -1.98
CA ASP A 336 -12.62 -6.18 -3.10
C ASP A 336 -12.84 -4.93 -3.95
N GLU A 337 -14.08 -4.47 -4.00
CA GLU A 337 -14.52 -3.32 -4.79
C GLU A 337 -14.13 -1.97 -4.18
N TRP A 338 -13.65 -1.93 -2.94
CA TRP A 338 -13.39 -0.71 -2.20
C TRP A 338 -11.90 -0.41 -2.06
N ALA A 339 -11.53 0.85 -2.20
CA ALA A 339 -10.18 1.31 -1.91
C ALA A 339 -10.14 2.77 -1.49
N ALA A 340 -9.27 3.10 -0.52
CA ALA A 340 -8.95 4.48 -0.18
C ALA A 340 -7.81 4.99 -1.06
N MET A 341 -7.84 6.26 -1.46
CA MET A 341 -6.80 6.88 -2.29
C MET A 341 -6.41 8.26 -1.77
N THR A 342 -5.12 8.54 -1.73
CA THR A 342 -4.56 9.80 -1.22
C THR A 342 -4.13 10.76 -2.32
N ASP A 343 -4.21 12.07 -2.08
CA ASP A 343 -3.56 13.09 -2.90
C ASP A 343 -2.77 14.09 -2.06
N VAL A 344 -1.65 14.53 -2.61
CA VAL A 344 -0.78 15.59 -2.08
C VAL A 344 -0.21 16.39 -3.26
N PRO A 345 -0.20 17.73 -3.23
CA PRO A 345 -0.49 18.58 -2.09
C PRO A 345 -1.94 19.08 -1.99
N ARG A 346 -2.89 18.57 -2.81
CA ARG A 346 -4.29 19.02 -2.66
C ARG A 346 -4.84 18.64 -1.29
N GLY A 347 -4.31 17.56 -0.70
CA GLY A 347 -4.56 17.17 0.68
C GLY A 347 -5.95 16.62 0.84
N TYR A 348 -6.20 15.42 0.31
CA TYR A 348 -7.45 14.73 0.54
C TYR A 348 -7.26 13.22 0.56
N VAL A 349 -8.26 12.54 1.13
CA VAL A 349 -8.48 11.10 0.95
C VAL A 349 -9.83 10.90 0.27
N GLN A 350 -9.89 9.99 -0.71
CA GLN A 350 -11.10 9.55 -1.38
C GLN A 350 -11.35 8.07 -1.14
N MET A 351 -12.61 7.70 -1.01
CA MET A 351 -13.04 6.31 -1.18
C MET A 351 -13.46 6.09 -2.63
N TRP A 352 -12.90 5.05 -3.22
CA TRP A 352 -13.21 4.57 -4.56
C TRP A 352 -13.95 3.25 -4.47
N ARG A 353 -14.92 3.08 -5.38
CA ARG A 353 -15.68 1.84 -5.52
C ARG A 353 -15.66 1.38 -6.98
N MET A 354 -15.42 0.09 -7.24
CA MET A 354 -15.65 -0.49 -8.56
C MET A 354 -17.15 -0.46 -8.90
N THR A 355 -17.47 -0.21 -10.16
CA THR A 355 -18.84 -0.03 -10.67
C THR A 355 -19.11 -0.93 -11.87
N GLY A 356 -20.40 -1.09 -12.21
CA GLY A 356 -20.82 -1.93 -13.34
C GLY A 356 -20.52 -3.42 -13.11
N ARG A 357 -20.84 -3.92 -11.91
CA ARG A 357 -20.69 -5.33 -11.55
C ARG A 357 -21.40 -6.23 -12.56
N ASN A 358 -20.69 -7.20 -13.11
CA ASN A 358 -21.21 -8.22 -14.01
C ASN A 358 -20.69 -9.61 -13.61
N GLU A 359 -21.49 -10.65 -13.84
CA GLU A 359 -21.07 -12.03 -13.60
C GLU A 359 -20.72 -12.69 -14.94
N THR A 360 -19.52 -13.24 -15.04
CA THR A 360 -18.98 -13.89 -16.23
C THR A 360 -18.47 -15.29 -15.88
N GLU A 361 -18.02 -16.03 -16.89
CA GLU A 361 -17.40 -17.35 -16.70
C GLU A 361 -16.13 -17.30 -15.83
N LEU A 362 -15.46 -16.14 -15.75
CA LEU A 362 -14.27 -15.92 -14.91
C LEU A 362 -14.61 -15.48 -13.47
N GLY A 363 -15.91 -15.25 -13.19
CA GLY A 363 -16.42 -14.75 -11.92
C GLY A 363 -16.96 -13.32 -12.03
N VAL A 364 -16.84 -12.55 -10.94
CA VAL A 364 -17.31 -11.17 -10.91
C VAL A 364 -16.32 -10.26 -11.64
N GLU A 365 -16.84 -9.43 -12.54
CA GLU A 365 -16.13 -8.39 -13.25
C GLU A 365 -16.75 -7.02 -12.98
N TYR A 366 -15.97 -5.98 -13.21
CA TYR A 366 -16.41 -4.58 -13.13
C TYR A 366 -16.03 -3.85 -14.41
N THR A 367 -16.83 -2.84 -14.79
CA THR A 367 -16.57 -2.06 -16.02
C THR A 367 -15.94 -0.71 -15.73
N GLY A 368 -15.89 -0.27 -14.47
CA GLY A 368 -15.37 1.03 -14.08
C GLY A 368 -15.09 1.13 -12.60
N ALA A 369 -14.70 2.32 -12.15
CA ALA A 369 -14.63 2.70 -10.75
C ALA A 369 -14.88 4.21 -10.59
N GLU A 370 -15.42 4.62 -9.45
CA GLU A 370 -15.68 6.03 -9.16
C GLU A 370 -15.35 6.40 -7.72
N ALA A 371 -15.03 7.66 -7.48
CA ALA A 371 -14.90 8.20 -6.13
C ALA A 371 -16.31 8.43 -5.54
N VAL A 372 -16.60 7.76 -4.42
CA VAL A 372 -17.92 7.80 -3.76
C VAL A 372 -17.93 8.63 -2.48
N ALA A 373 -16.77 8.90 -1.90
CA ALA A 373 -16.61 9.75 -0.72
C ALA A 373 -15.27 10.50 -0.76
N LYS A 374 -15.20 11.65 -0.09
CA LYS A 374 -13.99 12.46 0.00
C LYS A 374 -13.94 13.20 1.33
N VAL A 375 -12.75 13.31 1.90
CA VAL A 375 -12.44 14.24 2.99
C VAL A 375 -11.21 15.07 2.65
N ASP A 376 -11.32 16.39 2.78
CA ASP A 376 -10.22 17.32 2.60
C ASP A 376 -9.44 17.52 3.90
N ILE A 377 -8.11 17.50 3.81
CA ILE A 377 -7.15 17.66 4.90
C ILE A 377 -6.13 18.73 4.48
N ALA A 378 -6.48 19.99 4.73
CA ALA A 378 -5.75 21.15 4.26
C ALA A 378 -4.59 21.57 5.20
N ASP A 379 -3.65 20.65 5.49
CA ASP A 379 -2.44 20.97 6.27
C ASP A 379 -1.21 21.30 5.39
N GLY A 380 -1.31 21.08 4.08
CA GLY A 380 -0.24 21.28 3.09
C GLY A 380 0.74 20.12 2.94
N GLY A 381 0.70 19.12 3.82
CA GLY A 381 1.59 17.96 3.82
C GLY A 381 0.92 16.62 3.61
N CYS A 382 -0.39 16.54 3.85
CA CYS A 382 -1.23 15.39 3.55
C CYS A 382 -1.48 15.27 2.04
N CYS A 383 -1.70 14.08 1.49
CA CYS A 383 -1.77 12.78 2.15
C CYS A 383 -0.82 11.77 1.50
N ALA A 384 -0.05 11.03 2.31
CA ALA A 384 0.97 10.10 1.84
C ALA A 384 0.37 8.76 1.41
N ASN A 385 0.09 7.87 2.37
CA ASN A 385 -0.61 6.60 2.15
C ASN A 385 -1.67 6.36 3.26
N VAL A 386 -2.58 5.43 2.98
CA VAL A 386 -3.63 4.97 3.91
C VAL A 386 -3.33 3.54 4.38
N VAL A 387 -3.54 3.28 5.67
CA VAL A 387 -3.58 1.92 6.23
C VAL A 387 -4.87 1.71 7.03
N TRP A 388 -5.52 0.57 6.80
CA TRP A 388 -6.80 0.22 7.42
C TRP A 388 -6.62 -0.36 8.82
N TYR A 389 -7.35 0.18 9.79
CA TYR A 389 -7.37 -0.32 11.17
C TYR A 389 -8.40 -1.43 11.37
N ASP A 390 -9.56 -1.39 10.71
CA ASP A 390 -10.54 -2.47 10.70
C ASP A 390 -11.00 -2.80 9.29
#